data_AF-A0A1G1A1J3-F1
#
_entry.id   AF-A0A1G1A1J3-F1
#
_cell.length_a   1.000
_cell.length_b   1.000
_cell.length_c   1.000
_cell.angle_alpha   90.00
_cell.angle_beta   90.00
_cell.angle_gamma   90.00
#
_symmetry.space_group_name_H-M   'P 1'
#
loop_
_entity.id
_entity.type
_entity.pdbx_description
1 polymer ?
#
loop_
_entity_poly.entity_id
_entity_poly.type
_entity_poly.pdbx_seq_one_letter_code
_entity_poly.pdbx_strand_id
1 'polypeptide(L)'
;MKKIMGWVLSCVILVVSTGIFAADTGCNPDEKYHPKLFKQFGNHVNVPDGMAQDKAGNIYLAAPNFVDKSYPGTIMKMDKKSGKWSVFVPGLLHPDTGRGAPMGMEFADDGNLYYCDNQYFDDKNYKSRVLRVVIDKKGEPVKIEPVVENIKLANAIRIRDNAVYFTDTFFDIKDKNLGGVYRVPMSAFKDKPARLLAKEQAESDPYCIGITKTVPRAPRNDIAGADGMCFDKDGNIYTGNFGDGRFYILKRKTDGNFEKPSILIDDPKTFPCCDGVCYYEKKNWIIIADSERNAILYWDIKAAKLGMLWMNDDTCGKDGLLDQPCEPMVWGKKLIVVNFDMTFPGLRNSKNDEAHTISVIDL
;
A
#
# COMPACT_ATOMS: atom_id res chain seq x y z
N MET A 1 -15.43 5.13 86.83
CA MET A 1 -14.81 6.12 85.91
C MET A 1 -13.88 5.38 84.97
N LYS A 2 -14.19 5.42 83.68
CA LYS A 2 -13.57 4.65 82.59
C LYS A 2 -12.11 5.09 82.38
N LYS A 3 -11.16 4.16 82.35
CA LYS A 3 -9.84 4.36 81.75
C LYS A 3 -9.77 3.60 80.44
N ILE A 4 -9.34 4.35 79.42
CA ILE A 4 -9.46 4.07 77.99
C ILE A 4 -8.39 3.05 77.58
N MET A 5 -8.84 1.99 76.90
CA MET A 5 -8.01 0.98 76.27
C MET A 5 -7.52 1.53 74.92
N GLY A 6 -6.22 1.77 74.78
CA GLY A 6 -5.60 2.19 73.52
C GLY A 6 -5.52 1.00 72.56
N TRP A 7 -6.28 1.06 71.47
CA TRP A 7 -6.14 0.14 70.34
C TRP A 7 -5.04 0.65 69.41
N VAL A 8 -3.95 -0.11 69.30
CA VAL A 8 -2.92 0.12 68.27
C VAL A 8 -3.45 -0.48 66.97
N LEU A 9 -3.96 0.37 66.08
CA LEU A 9 -4.33 -0.02 64.73
C LEU A 9 -3.04 -0.23 63.92
N SER A 10 -2.64 -1.48 63.72
CA SER A 10 -1.58 -1.81 62.77
C SER A 10 -2.14 -1.71 61.36
N CYS A 11 -1.92 -0.57 60.70
CA CYS A 11 -2.16 -0.42 59.26
C CYS A 11 -1.13 -1.25 58.50
N VAL A 12 -1.49 -2.49 58.17
CA VAL A 12 -0.81 -3.25 57.11
C VAL A 12 -1.18 -2.58 55.80
N ILE A 13 -0.26 -1.75 55.27
CA ILE A 13 -0.33 -1.30 53.88
C ILE A 13 -0.04 -2.52 53.02
N LEU A 14 -1.11 -3.18 52.58
CA LEU A 14 -1.02 -4.16 51.51
C LEU A 14 -0.73 -3.37 50.23
N VAL A 15 0.55 -3.27 49.87
CA VAL A 15 0.95 -2.83 48.53
C VAL A 15 0.45 -3.92 47.58
N VAL A 16 -0.77 -3.76 47.11
CA VAL A 16 -1.25 -4.47 45.94
C VAL A 16 -0.43 -3.90 44.80
N SER A 17 0.67 -4.57 44.46
CA SER A 17 1.34 -4.37 43.18
C SER A 17 0.30 -4.70 42.12
N THR A 18 -0.38 -3.67 41.61
CA THR A 18 -1.14 -3.77 40.39
C THR A 18 -0.11 -4.03 39.30
N GLY A 19 0.21 -5.31 39.10
CA GLY A 19 0.86 -5.75 37.90
C GLY A 19 0.01 -5.22 36.76
N ILE A 20 0.55 -4.26 36.03
CA ILE A 20 0.07 -3.94 34.70
C ILE A 20 0.28 -5.25 33.95
N PHE A 21 -0.78 -6.05 33.85
CA PHE A 21 -0.87 -7.03 32.79
C PHE A 21 -0.87 -6.20 31.52
N ALA A 22 0.32 -6.00 30.94
CA ALA A 22 0.42 -5.74 29.53
C ALA A 22 -0.39 -6.86 28.88
N ALA A 23 -1.52 -6.50 28.28
CA ALA A 23 -2.19 -7.41 27.38
C ALA A 23 -1.12 -7.76 26.34
N ASP A 24 -0.69 -9.02 26.33
CA ASP A 24 0.19 -9.56 25.31
C ASP A 24 -0.61 -9.49 24.00
N THR A 25 -0.52 -8.35 23.31
CA THR A 25 -1.19 -8.09 22.04
C THR A 25 -0.43 -8.79 20.92
N GLY A 26 -0.20 -10.09 21.08
CA GLY A 26 -0.14 -11.13 20.04
C GLY A 26 0.81 -11.02 18.86
N CYS A 27 1.57 -9.94 18.69
CA CYS A 27 2.41 -9.65 17.54
C CYS A 27 3.63 -8.81 17.98
N ASN A 28 4.64 -9.47 18.54
CA ASN A 28 5.94 -8.83 18.77
C ASN A 28 6.79 -8.93 17.49
N PRO A 29 7.66 -7.94 17.21
CA PRO A 29 8.67 -8.07 16.16
C PRO A 29 9.48 -9.36 16.35
N ASP A 30 9.79 -10.02 15.24
CA ASP A 30 10.66 -11.19 15.25
C ASP A 30 12.02 -10.79 14.66
N GLU A 31 13.07 -10.84 15.48
CA GLU A 31 14.43 -10.46 15.11
C GLU A 31 14.95 -11.16 13.85
N LYS A 32 14.42 -12.34 13.50
CA LYS A 32 14.79 -13.01 12.24
C LYS A 32 14.37 -12.22 10.99
N TYR A 33 13.40 -11.32 11.13
CA TYR A 33 12.87 -10.46 10.09
C TYR A 33 13.34 -9.01 10.23
N HIS A 34 14.41 -8.75 10.99
CA HIS A 34 14.99 -7.42 11.10
C HIS A 34 15.35 -6.88 9.69
N PRO A 35 14.82 -5.70 9.29
CA PRO A 35 15.06 -5.14 7.98
C PRO A 35 16.47 -4.58 7.86
N LYS A 36 16.99 -4.55 6.65
CA LYS A 36 18.33 -4.01 6.32
C LYS A 36 18.21 -3.07 5.14
N LEU A 37 19.15 -2.15 5.00
CA LEU A 37 19.14 -1.24 3.86
C LEU A 37 19.37 -2.03 2.57
N PHE A 38 18.43 -1.94 1.64
CA PHE A 38 18.60 -2.47 0.29
C PHE A 38 19.22 -1.42 -0.62
N LYS A 39 18.66 -0.21 -0.61
CA LYS A 39 19.11 0.91 -1.45
C LYS A 39 18.69 2.24 -0.83
N GLN A 40 19.60 3.20 -0.84
CA GLN A 40 19.30 4.62 -0.68
C GLN A 40 19.47 5.33 -2.03
N PHE A 41 18.49 6.16 -2.40
CA PHE A 41 18.52 7.01 -3.59
C PHE A 41 18.86 8.46 -3.22
N GLY A 42 19.16 9.27 -4.24
CA GLY A 42 19.23 10.73 -4.11
C GLY A 42 17.89 11.38 -4.43
N ASN A 43 17.82 12.70 -4.29
CA ASN A 43 16.57 13.50 -4.35
C ASN A 43 15.74 13.34 -5.64
N HIS A 44 16.33 12.85 -6.72
CA HIS A 44 15.62 12.52 -7.97
C HIS A 44 14.63 11.35 -7.85
N VAL A 45 14.69 10.60 -6.75
CA VAL A 45 13.75 9.53 -6.37
C VAL A 45 13.23 9.85 -4.97
N ASN A 46 12.66 11.04 -4.77
CA ASN A 46 12.00 11.38 -3.52
C ASN A 46 10.65 10.67 -3.43
N VAL A 47 10.32 10.20 -2.23
CA VAL A 47 9.10 9.44 -1.92
C VAL A 47 8.82 8.29 -2.90
N PRO A 48 9.73 7.30 -3.02
CA PRO A 48 9.50 6.13 -3.86
C PRO A 48 8.25 5.37 -3.42
N ASP A 49 7.59 4.70 -4.35
CA ASP A 49 6.30 4.04 -4.12
C ASP A 49 6.27 2.61 -4.72
N GLY A 50 5.31 2.30 -5.59
CA GLY A 50 5.04 0.97 -6.11
C GLY A 50 6.22 0.31 -6.82
N MET A 51 6.25 -1.02 -6.76
CA MET A 51 7.23 -1.85 -7.44
C MET A 51 6.57 -2.84 -8.39
N ALA A 52 7.32 -3.25 -9.41
CA ALA A 52 7.00 -4.43 -10.21
C ALA A 52 8.26 -5.25 -10.49
N GLN A 53 8.05 -6.51 -10.85
CA GLN A 53 9.09 -7.41 -11.29
C GLN A 53 8.82 -7.87 -12.74
N ASP A 54 9.82 -7.80 -13.60
CA ASP A 54 9.71 -8.40 -14.94
C ASP A 54 10.05 -9.90 -14.93
N LYS A 55 9.83 -10.59 -16.06
CA LYS A 55 10.11 -12.03 -16.20
C LYS A 55 11.61 -12.38 -16.06
N ALA A 56 12.52 -11.43 -16.24
CA ALA A 56 13.96 -11.60 -16.00
C ALA A 56 14.32 -11.42 -14.51
N GLY A 57 13.38 -10.92 -13.72
CA GLY A 57 13.49 -10.65 -12.30
C GLY A 57 14.10 -9.29 -11.97
N ASN A 58 14.21 -8.39 -12.95
CA ASN A 58 14.56 -6.99 -12.72
C ASN A 58 13.48 -6.32 -11.88
N ILE A 59 13.87 -5.36 -11.05
CA ILE A 59 12.94 -4.60 -10.22
C ILE A 59 12.68 -3.26 -10.90
N TYR A 60 11.43 -2.85 -10.93
CA TYR A 60 10.99 -1.53 -11.34
C TYR A 60 10.39 -0.82 -10.13
N LEU A 61 10.63 0.48 -10.02
CA LEU A 61 10.23 1.29 -8.87
C LEU A 61 9.64 2.62 -9.34
N ALA A 62 8.46 2.95 -8.85
CA ALA A 62 7.87 4.27 -9.03
C ALA A 62 8.54 5.29 -8.11
N ALA A 63 8.81 6.47 -8.67
CA ALA A 63 9.18 7.66 -7.93
C ALA A 63 8.23 8.78 -8.35
N PRO A 64 7.08 8.95 -7.67
CA PRO A 64 6.14 10.02 -7.98
C PRO A 64 6.72 11.41 -7.71
N ASN A 65 7.70 11.52 -6.81
CA ASN A 65 8.38 12.77 -6.45
C ASN A 65 7.40 13.86 -5.96
N PHE A 66 6.53 13.50 -5.01
CA PHE A 66 5.51 14.42 -4.48
C PHE A 66 6.06 15.49 -3.53
N VAL A 67 7.19 15.24 -2.87
CA VAL A 67 7.78 16.16 -1.89
C VAL A 67 8.60 17.25 -2.59
N ASP A 68 9.58 16.85 -3.42
CA ASP A 68 10.31 17.78 -4.28
C ASP A 68 9.87 17.60 -5.74
N LYS A 69 8.87 18.41 -6.10
CA LYS A 69 8.28 18.43 -7.45
C LYS A 69 9.19 19.06 -8.51
N SER A 70 10.37 19.58 -8.16
CA SER A 70 11.36 20.03 -9.16
C SER A 70 11.91 18.87 -9.99
N TYR A 71 11.86 17.64 -9.44
CA TYR A 71 12.13 16.42 -10.17
C TYR A 71 10.86 15.91 -10.88
N PRO A 72 10.97 15.40 -12.11
CA PRO A 72 9.86 14.72 -12.77
C PRO A 72 9.55 13.41 -12.07
N GLY A 73 8.30 12.96 -12.06
CA GLY A 73 8.01 11.58 -11.68
C GLY A 73 8.68 10.61 -12.65
N THR A 74 9.25 9.51 -12.13
CA THR A 74 9.99 8.55 -12.95
C THR A 74 9.70 7.11 -12.53
N ILE A 75 9.93 6.18 -13.45
CA ILE A 75 10.04 4.77 -13.15
C ILE A 75 11.52 4.41 -13.26
N MET A 76 12.09 3.90 -12.17
CA MET A 76 13.45 3.40 -12.10
C MET A 76 13.47 1.90 -12.41
N LYS A 77 14.60 1.40 -12.92
CA LYS A 77 14.85 -0.03 -13.14
C LYS A 77 16.16 -0.46 -12.50
N MET A 78 16.13 -1.58 -11.80
CA MET A 78 17.30 -2.31 -11.34
C MET A 78 17.49 -3.56 -12.19
N ASP A 79 18.63 -3.66 -12.87
CA ASP A 79 19.03 -4.90 -13.52
C ASP A 79 19.42 -5.95 -12.47
N LYS A 80 18.77 -7.12 -12.50
CA LYS A 80 18.97 -8.18 -11.50
C LYS A 80 20.40 -8.72 -11.48
N LYS A 81 21.06 -8.81 -12.63
CA LYS A 81 22.39 -9.43 -12.76
C LYS A 81 23.49 -8.53 -12.21
N SER A 82 23.41 -7.24 -12.53
CA SER A 82 24.43 -6.25 -12.17
C SER A 82 24.11 -5.46 -10.90
N GLY A 83 22.84 -5.45 -10.46
CA GLY A 83 22.35 -4.62 -9.37
C GLY A 83 22.32 -3.11 -9.68
N LYS A 84 22.57 -2.73 -10.94
CA LYS A 84 22.63 -1.33 -11.35
C LYS A 84 21.23 -0.75 -11.53
N TRP A 85 21.04 0.45 -11.00
CA TRP A 85 19.84 1.25 -11.16
C TRP A 85 20.00 2.28 -12.28
N SER A 86 18.94 2.48 -13.05
CA SER A 86 18.83 3.55 -14.06
C SER A 86 17.39 4.05 -14.15
N VAL A 87 17.20 5.25 -14.69
CA VAL A 87 15.86 5.69 -15.12
C VAL A 87 15.41 4.78 -16.26
N PHE A 88 14.23 4.18 -16.14
CA PHE A 88 13.60 3.43 -17.21
C PHE A 88 12.82 4.37 -18.13
N VAL A 89 11.89 5.13 -17.56
CA VAL A 89 11.09 6.10 -18.31
C VAL A 89 10.58 7.21 -17.37
N PRO A 90 10.51 8.48 -17.81
CA PRO A 90 9.75 9.49 -17.08
C PRO A 90 8.24 9.22 -17.14
N GLY A 91 7.50 9.63 -16.12
CA GLY A 91 6.05 9.59 -16.11
C GLY A 91 5.46 10.46 -17.24
N LEU A 92 4.35 10.02 -17.82
CA LEU A 92 3.67 10.79 -18.86
C LEU A 92 2.97 12.00 -18.23
N LEU A 93 3.35 13.20 -18.64
CA LEU A 93 2.70 14.42 -18.16
C LEU A 93 1.21 14.43 -18.53
N HIS A 94 0.36 14.63 -17.54
CA HIS A 94 -1.05 14.91 -17.78
C HIS A 94 -1.20 16.34 -18.35
N PRO A 95 -1.99 16.56 -19.41
CA PRO A 95 -2.07 17.86 -20.09
C PRO A 95 -2.55 18.99 -19.16
N ASP A 96 -3.46 18.69 -18.23
CA ASP A 96 -4.04 19.71 -17.33
C ASP A 96 -3.15 20.02 -16.11
N THR A 97 -2.50 19.02 -15.52
CA THR A 97 -1.70 19.21 -14.29
C THR A 97 -0.22 19.48 -14.58
N GLY A 98 0.25 19.11 -15.78
CA GLY A 98 1.66 19.17 -16.16
C GLY A 98 2.55 18.19 -15.37
N ARG A 99 1.96 17.17 -14.72
CA ARG A 99 2.67 16.19 -13.88
C ARG A 99 2.44 14.76 -14.37
N GLY A 100 3.45 13.92 -14.19
CA GLY A 100 3.34 12.47 -14.25
C GLY A 100 3.76 11.92 -12.90
N ALA A 101 2.93 11.08 -12.30
CA ALA A 101 3.06 10.64 -10.91
C ALA A 101 2.85 9.12 -10.83
N PRO A 102 3.83 8.32 -11.29
CA PRO A 102 3.73 6.87 -11.24
C PRO A 102 3.65 6.38 -9.79
N MET A 103 2.74 5.43 -9.54
CA MET A 103 2.52 4.73 -8.27
C MET A 103 2.60 3.21 -8.51
N GLY A 104 1.70 2.42 -7.90
CA GLY A 104 1.51 1.00 -8.16
C GLY A 104 1.64 0.63 -9.63
N MET A 105 2.38 -0.44 -9.91
CA MET A 105 2.68 -0.92 -11.26
C MET A 105 2.71 -2.45 -11.35
N GLU A 106 2.49 -2.99 -12.54
CA GLU A 106 2.50 -4.44 -12.79
C GLU A 106 2.81 -4.73 -14.28
N PHE A 107 3.57 -5.80 -14.53
CA PHE A 107 3.77 -6.28 -15.90
C PHE A 107 2.62 -7.17 -16.35
N ALA A 108 2.13 -6.94 -17.56
CA ALA A 108 1.19 -7.83 -18.21
C ALA A 108 1.91 -8.94 -18.99
N ASP A 109 1.16 -10.00 -19.33
CA ASP A 109 1.68 -11.07 -20.18
C ASP A 109 2.00 -10.64 -21.60
N ASP A 110 1.45 -9.51 -22.06
CA ASP A 110 1.79 -8.89 -23.35
C ASP A 110 3.18 -8.24 -23.36
N GLY A 111 3.87 -8.21 -22.21
CA GLY A 111 5.21 -7.64 -22.04
C GLY A 111 5.25 -6.16 -21.72
N ASN A 112 4.09 -5.49 -21.65
CA ASN A 112 3.99 -4.08 -21.30
C ASN A 112 3.89 -3.88 -19.79
N LEU A 113 4.33 -2.70 -19.33
CA LEU A 113 4.18 -2.27 -17.94
C LEU A 113 2.95 -1.37 -17.84
N TYR A 114 2.07 -1.66 -16.88
CA TYR A 114 0.95 -0.79 -16.56
C TYR A 114 1.19 -0.17 -15.19
N TYR A 115 0.78 1.08 -15.02
CA TYR A 115 0.93 1.79 -13.76
C TYR A 115 -0.21 2.77 -13.50
N CYS A 116 -0.49 3.00 -12.23
CA CYS A 116 -1.37 4.06 -11.78
C CYS A 116 -0.64 5.39 -11.79
N ASP A 117 -1.24 6.39 -12.42
CA ASP A 117 -0.78 7.77 -12.46
C ASP A 117 -1.65 8.60 -11.52
N ASN A 118 -1.13 8.87 -10.32
CA ASN A 118 -1.86 9.54 -9.25
C ASN A 118 -1.75 11.05 -9.39
N GLN A 119 -2.82 11.65 -9.89
CA GLN A 119 -2.94 13.09 -10.06
C GLN A 119 -3.73 13.75 -8.91
N TYR A 120 -4.19 12.99 -7.91
CA TYR A 120 -5.07 13.50 -6.84
C TYR A 120 -4.42 14.62 -6.02
N PHE A 121 -3.10 14.55 -5.81
CA PHE A 121 -2.35 15.56 -5.06
C PHE A 121 -2.07 16.84 -5.87
N ASP A 122 -2.37 16.85 -7.17
CA ASP A 122 -2.29 18.04 -8.03
C ASP A 122 -3.69 18.55 -8.39
N ASP A 123 -4.62 17.67 -8.77
CA ASP A 123 -6.02 18.00 -9.06
C ASP A 123 -6.95 16.81 -8.73
N LYS A 124 -7.86 17.04 -7.78
CA LYS A 124 -8.87 16.06 -7.33
C LYS A 124 -10.00 15.83 -8.34
N ASN A 125 -10.07 16.57 -9.45
CA ASN A 125 -11.14 16.49 -10.44
C ASN A 125 -10.90 15.39 -11.49
N TYR A 126 -10.79 14.15 -11.01
CA TYR A 126 -10.78 12.95 -11.86
C TYR A 126 -9.62 12.90 -12.87
N LYS A 127 -8.45 13.47 -12.52
CA LYS A 127 -7.28 13.53 -13.40
C LYS A 127 -6.39 12.30 -13.33
N SER A 128 -6.56 11.43 -12.33
CA SER A 128 -5.77 10.21 -12.23
C SER A 128 -6.12 9.25 -13.37
N ARG A 129 -5.13 8.44 -13.77
CA ARG A 129 -5.22 7.54 -14.91
C ARG A 129 -4.59 6.20 -14.57
N VAL A 130 -4.94 5.17 -15.33
CA VAL A 130 -4.05 4.03 -15.53
C VAL A 130 -3.38 4.20 -16.88
N LEU A 131 -2.06 4.05 -16.90
CA LEU A 131 -1.22 4.22 -18.07
C LEU A 131 -0.56 2.89 -18.44
N ARG A 132 -0.25 2.72 -19.73
CA ARG A 132 0.54 1.63 -20.28
C ARG A 132 1.83 2.17 -20.88
N VAL A 133 2.97 1.67 -20.42
CA VAL A 133 4.26 1.79 -21.11
C VAL A 133 4.32 0.66 -22.13
N VAL A 134 4.32 1.02 -23.42
CA VAL A 134 4.54 0.05 -24.50
C VAL A 134 6.02 -0.26 -24.59
N ILE A 135 6.37 -1.54 -24.50
CA ILE A 135 7.75 -2.01 -24.42
C ILE A 135 8.07 -2.84 -25.67
N ASP A 136 9.23 -2.60 -26.27
CA ASP A 136 9.67 -3.35 -27.44
C ASP A 136 10.28 -4.71 -27.06
N LYS A 137 10.65 -5.50 -28.07
CA LYS A 137 11.26 -6.83 -27.87
C LYS A 137 12.65 -6.79 -27.23
N LYS A 138 13.30 -5.62 -27.18
CA LYS A 138 14.59 -5.42 -26.50
C LYS A 138 14.40 -5.03 -25.04
N GLY A 139 13.17 -4.79 -24.60
CA GLY A 139 12.84 -4.37 -23.25
C GLY A 139 12.92 -2.85 -23.06
N GLU A 140 12.89 -2.07 -24.15
CA GLU A 140 12.98 -0.62 -24.13
C GLU A 140 11.59 0.03 -24.22
N PRO A 141 11.33 1.13 -23.49
CA PRO A 141 10.06 1.84 -23.55
C PRO A 141 9.94 2.61 -24.87
N VAL A 142 8.82 2.44 -25.55
CA VAL A 142 8.53 3.08 -26.85
C VAL A 142 7.62 4.28 -26.71
N LYS A 143 6.53 4.14 -25.95
CA LYS A 143 5.57 5.20 -25.66
C LYS A 143 4.81 4.91 -24.38
N ILE A 144 4.18 5.94 -23.83
CA ILE A 144 3.22 5.81 -22.73
C ILE A 144 1.86 6.30 -23.22
N GLU A 145 0.80 5.57 -22.91
CA GLU A 145 -0.56 5.95 -23.29
C GLU A 145 -1.58 5.65 -22.17
N PRO A 146 -2.63 6.47 -22.05
CA PRO A 146 -3.73 6.16 -21.13
C PRO A 146 -4.51 4.94 -21.58
N VAL A 147 -4.93 4.13 -20.61
CA VAL A 147 -5.80 2.97 -20.83
C VAL A 147 -7.06 3.01 -19.96
N VAL A 148 -7.01 3.71 -18.82
CA VAL A 148 -8.20 4.01 -18.01
C VAL A 148 -8.16 5.46 -17.53
N GLU A 149 -9.29 6.14 -17.58
CA GLU A 149 -9.45 7.53 -17.17
C GLU A 149 -10.64 7.73 -16.21
N ASN A 150 -10.77 8.95 -15.70
CA ASN A 150 -11.83 9.39 -14.78
C ASN A 150 -11.71 8.73 -13.40
N ILE A 151 -10.50 8.71 -12.87
CA ILE A 151 -10.14 8.14 -11.57
C ILE A 151 -9.81 9.28 -10.61
N LYS A 152 -10.22 9.17 -9.34
CA LYS A 152 -9.88 10.16 -8.32
C LYS A 152 -8.43 10.02 -7.87
N LEU A 153 -8.11 8.97 -7.11
CA LEU A 153 -6.74 8.64 -6.69
C LEU A 153 -6.43 7.21 -7.14
N ALA A 154 -5.75 7.08 -8.29
CA ALA A 154 -5.31 5.77 -8.78
C ALA A 154 -4.11 5.30 -7.95
N ASN A 155 -4.21 4.13 -7.31
CA ASN A 155 -3.19 3.67 -6.37
C ASN A 155 -2.62 2.29 -6.75
N ALA A 156 -2.99 1.21 -6.07
CA ALA A 156 -2.51 -0.12 -6.41
C ALA A 156 -2.99 -0.59 -7.79
N ILE A 157 -2.21 -1.45 -8.42
CA ILE A 157 -2.59 -2.12 -9.67
C ILE A 157 -2.11 -3.57 -9.67
N ARG A 158 -2.92 -4.46 -10.25
CA ARG A 158 -2.57 -5.86 -10.52
C ARG A 158 -3.15 -6.26 -11.87
N ILE A 159 -2.52 -7.20 -12.55
CA ILE A 159 -2.97 -7.71 -13.84
C ILE A 159 -3.21 -9.20 -13.73
N ARG A 160 -4.40 -9.63 -14.13
CA ARG A 160 -4.78 -11.04 -14.15
C ARG A 160 -5.87 -11.26 -15.20
N ASP A 161 -5.89 -12.42 -15.84
CA ASP A 161 -6.95 -12.82 -16.76
C ASP A 161 -7.28 -11.77 -17.85
N ASN A 162 -6.26 -11.15 -18.46
CA ASN A 162 -6.39 -10.07 -19.44
C ASN A 162 -7.24 -8.88 -18.96
N ALA A 163 -7.19 -8.57 -17.66
CA ALA A 163 -7.81 -7.39 -17.08
C ALA A 163 -6.84 -6.66 -16.17
N VAL A 164 -7.00 -5.35 -16.13
CA VAL A 164 -6.33 -4.47 -15.18
C VAL A 164 -7.23 -4.30 -13.97
N TYR A 165 -6.68 -4.54 -12.79
CA TYR A 165 -7.32 -4.32 -11.51
C TYR A 165 -6.59 -3.19 -10.80
N PHE A 166 -7.32 -2.27 -10.21
CA PHE A 166 -6.72 -1.16 -9.47
C PHE A 166 -7.65 -0.65 -8.38
N THR A 167 -7.08 0.12 -7.46
CA THR A 167 -7.82 0.80 -6.40
C THR A 167 -8.00 2.28 -6.70
N ASP A 168 -9.15 2.82 -6.27
CA ASP A 168 -9.43 4.25 -6.23
C ASP A 168 -9.67 4.66 -4.77
N THR A 169 -8.70 5.35 -4.18
CA THR A 169 -8.63 5.53 -2.72
C THR A 169 -9.68 6.50 -2.16
N PHE A 170 -10.04 7.54 -2.92
CA PHE A 170 -11.00 8.56 -2.48
C PHE A 170 -12.15 8.72 -3.46
N PHE A 171 -13.38 8.46 -3.03
CA PHE A 171 -14.54 8.77 -3.85
C PHE A 171 -14.96 10.25 -3.78
N ASP A 172 -14.55 10.98 -2.73
CA ASP A 172 -14.93 12.38 -2.46
C ASP A 172 -16.46 12.64 -2.51
N ILE A 173 -17.27 11.68 -2.08
CA ILE A 173 -18.72 11.86 -2.00
C ILE A 173 -19.06 12.45 -0.64
N LYS A 174 -19.86 13.51 -0.64
CA LYS A 174 -20.28 14.20 0.58
C LYS A 174 -20.81 13.20 1.63
N ASP A 175 -20.33 13.31 2.86
CA ASP A 175 -20.69 12.51 4.03
C ASP A 175 -20.42 10.99 3.87
N LYS A 176 -19.59 10.60 2.91
CA LYS A 176 -19.22 9.20 2.65
C LYS A 176 -17.70 9.04 2.46
N ASN A 177 -17.07 8.28 3.34
CA ASN A 177 -15.65 7.92 3.23
C ASN A 177 -15.54 6.57 2.53
N LEU A 178 -15.48 6.60 1.20
CA LEU A 178 -15.48 5.41 0.35
C LEU A 178 -14.24 5.38 -0.54
N GLY A 179 -13.76 4.17 -0.78
CA GLY A 179 -12.84 3.83 -1.87
C GLY A 179 -13.40 2.67 -2.68
N GLY A 180 -12.68 2.24 -3.71
CA GLY A 180 -13.17 1.19 -4.60
C GLY A 180 -12.08 0.32 -5.21
N VAL A 181 -12.49 -0.87 -5.63
CA VAL A 181 -11.70 -1.80 -6.43
C VAL A 181 -12.35 -1.92 -7.80
N TYR A 182 -11.56 -1.69 -8.83
CA TYR A 182 -12.00 -1.71 -10.22
C TYR A 182 -11.36 -2.87 -10.98
N ARG A 183 -12.07 -3.40 -11.97
CA ARG A 183 -11.60 -4.39 -12.95
C ARG A 183 -11.99 -3.90 -14.34
N VAL A 184 -10.99 -3.57 -15.15
CA VAL A 184 -11.18 -3.17 -16.55
C VAL A 184 -10.58 -4.22 -17.47
N PRO A 185 -11.38 -4.98 -18.23
CA PRO A 185 -10.86 -5.91 -19.24
C PRO A 185 -10.02 -5.17 -20.27
N MET A 186 -8.90 -5.74 -20.70
CA MET A 186 -8.03 -5.13 -21.71
C MET A 186 -8.74 -4.90 -23.06
N SER A 187 -9.80 -5.66 -23.33
CA SER A 187 -10.66 -5.43 -24.48
C SER A 187 -11.42 -4.10 -24.45
N ALA A 188 -11.66 -3.52 -23.26
CA ALA A 188 -12.39 -2.28 -23.09
C ALA A 188 -11.60 -1.03 -23.52
N PHE A 189 -10.28 -1.16 -23.69
CA PHE A 189 -9.39 -0.05 -24.05
C PHE A 189 -8.50 -0.31 -25.27
N LYS A 190 -8.96 -1.14 -26.21
CA LYS A 190 -8.22 -1.44 -27.45
C LYS A 190 -8.02 -0.20 -28.32
N ASP A 191 -9.07 0.59 -28.50
CA ASP A 191 -9.07 1.72 -29.44
C ASP A 191 -8.91 3.08 -28.74
N LYS A 192 -9.40 3.19 -27.50
CA LYS A 192 -9.36 4.39 -26.67
C LYS A 192 -9.38 4.01 -25.19
N PRO A 193 -8.97 4.88 -24.26
CA PRO A 193 -9.04 4.58 -22.84
C PRO A 193 -10.47 4.21 -22.41
N ALA A 194 -10.60 3.23 -21.52
CA ALA A 194 -11.84 3.00 -20.79
C ALA A 194 -12.06 4.18 -19.84
N ARG A 195 -13.33 4.53 -19.60
CA ARG A 195 -13.68 5.66 -18.73
C ARG A 195 -14.62 5.19 -17.63
N LEU A 196 -14.21 5.39 -16.38
CA LEU A 196 -15.06 5.12 -15.23
C LEU A 196 -16.22 6.13 -15.16
N LEU A 197 -17.31 5.74 -14.50
CA LEU A 197 -18.37 6.68 -14.12
C LEU A 197 -17.92 7.61 -12.99
N ALA A 198 -18.71 8.65 -12.74
CA ALA A 198 -18.55 9.48 -11.55
C ALA A 198 -18.73 8.63 -10.28
N LYS A 199 -18.06 8.99 -9.18
CA LYS A 199 -18.02 8.15 -7.97
C LYS A 199 -19.40 7.99 -7.32
N GLU A 200 -20.29 8.97 -7.48
CA GLU A 200 -21.70 8.89 -7.08
C GLU A 200 -22.46 7.75 -7.77
N GLN A 201 -21.97 7.29 -8.92
CA GLN A 201 -22.53 6.21 -9.73
C GLN A 201 -21.71 4.92 -9.66
N ALA A 202 -20.75 4.82 -8.72
CA ALA A 202 -19.82 3.69 -8.64
C ALA A 202 -20.52 2.33 -8.49
N GLU A 203 -21.68 2.25 -7.85
CA GLU A 203 -22.46 0.99 -7.73
C GLU A 203 -23.00 0.48 -9.08
N SER A 204 -23.16 1.38 -10.06
CA SER A 204 -23.63 1.08 -11.41
C SER A 204 -22.52 1.08 -12.46
N ASP A 205 -21.28 1.38 -12.06
CA ASP A 205 -20.14 1.37 -12.96
C ASP A 205 -19.81 -0.09 -13.35
N PRO A 206 -19.78 -0.42 -14.65
CA PRO A 206 -19.54 -1.80 -15.09
C PRO A 206 -18.15 -2.34 -14.70
N TYR A 207 -17.22 -1.46 -14.33
CA TYR A 207 -15.87 -1.83 -13.93
C TYR A 207 -15.68 -1.85 -12.41
N CYS A 208 -16.62 -1.32 -11.62
CA CYS A 208 -16.52 -1.34 -10.16
C CYS A 208 -16.93 -2.71 -9.62
N ILE A 209 -15.98 -3.42 -9.00
CA ILE A 209 -16.22 -4.77 -8.46
C ILE A 209 -16.34 -4.79 -6.94
N GLY A 210 -16.01 -3.68 -6.27
CA GLY A 210 -16.16 -3.54 -4.83
C GLY A 210 -16.00 -2.10 -4.36
N ILE A 211 -16.72 -1.75 -3.30
CA ILE A 211 -16.63 -0.46 -2.61
C ILE A 211 -16.23 -0.74 -1.16
N THR A 212 -15.19 -0.06 -0.67
CA THR A 212 -14.77 -0.11 0.73
C THR A 212 -15.26 1.12 1.48
N LYS A 213 -15.32 1.03 2.82
CA LYS A 213 -15.77 2.12 3.68
C LYS A 213 -14.80 2.35 4.82
N THR A 214 -14.26 3.56 4.88
CA THR A 214 -13.39 4.01 5.96
C THR A 214 -14.25 4.60 7.09
N VAL A 215 -13.91 4.26 8.33
CA VAL A 215 -14.43 4.90 9.54
C VAL A 215 -13.27 5.69 10.17
N PRO A 216 -13.23 7.01 9.98
CA PRO A 216 -12.17 7.86 10.52
C PRO A 216 -12.12 7.77 12.03
N ARG A 217 -10.92 7.61 12.59
CA ARG A 217 -10.70 7.49 14.03
C ARG A 217 -9.56 8.40 14.47
N ALA A 218 -9.67 8.93 15.68
CA ALA A 218 -8.56 9.66 16.30
C ALA A 218 -7.35 8.73 16.49
N PRO A 219 -6.12 9.25 16.41
CA PRO A 219 -5.79 10.67 16.22
C PRO A 219 -5.82 11.14 14.75
N ARG A 220 -5.70 10.24 13.77
CA ARG A 220 -5.54 10.59 12.36
C ARG A 220 -6.78 11.24 11.73
N ASN A 221 -7.97 10.73 12.06
CA ASN A 221 -9.23 11.07 11.40
C ASN A 221 -9.15 10.99 9.85
N ASP A 222 -8.33 10.07 9.36
CA ASP A 222 -8.09 9.86 7.93
C ASP A 222 -9.30 9.16 7.29
N ILE A 223 -9.60 9.54 6.06
CA ILE A 223 -10.75 9.06 5.28
C ILE A 223 -10.34 8.18 4.10
N ALA A 224 -9.03 7.92 3.92
CA ALA A 224 -8.51 7.13 2.82
C ALA A 224 -9.08 5.72 2.81
N GLY A 225 -9.66 5.34 1.67
CA GLY A 225 -10.26 4.04 1.41
C GLY A 225 -9.24 3.05 0.85
N ALA A 226 -9.69 2.21 -0.08
CA ALA A 226 -8.89 1.13 -0.66
C ALA A 226 -7.55 1.65 -1.21
N ASP A 227 -6.46 1.07 -0.73
CA ASP A 227 -5.10 1.47 -1.08
C ASP A 227 -4.38 0.31 -1.78
N GLY A 228 -3.66 -0.54 -1.04
CA GLY A 228 -3.03 -1.74 -1.57
C GLY A 228 -4.01 -2.79 -2.08
N MET A 229 -3.59 -3.58 -3.07
CA MET A 229 -4.28 -4.82 -3.43
C MET A 229 -3.35 -5.95 -3.89
N CYS A 230 -3.75 -7.20 -3.67
CA CYS A 230 -3.11 -8.36 -4.29
C CYS A 230 -4.10 -9.50 -4.51
N PHE A 231 -3.66 -10.53 -5.24
CA PHE A 231 -4.38 -11.77 -5.41
C PHE A 231 -3.71 -12.90 -4.64
N ASP A 232 -4.49 -13.79 -4.04
CA ASP A 232 -3.98 -15.12 -3.66
C ASP A 232 -3.94 -16.09 -4.85
N LYS A 233 -3.46 -17.31 -4.58
CA LYS A 233 -3.41 -18.40 -5.57
C LYS A 233 -4.77 -18.71 -6.21
N ASP A 234 -5.86 -18.62 -5.44
CA ASP A 234 -7.21 -18.97 -5.87
C ASP A 234 -7.88 -17.80 -6.64
N GLY A 235 -7.25 -16.63 -6.62
CA GLY A 235 -7.69 -15.44 -7.31
C GLY A 235 -8.64 -14.57 -6.50
N ASN A 236 -8.72 -14.77 -5.18
CA ASN A 236 -9.39 -13.82 -4.31
C ASN A 236 -8.56 -12.54 -4.21
N ILE A 237 -9.23 -11.40 -4.16
CA ILE A 237 -8.58 -10.10 -3.98
C ILE A 237 -8.54 -9.79 -2.48
N TYR A 238 -7.39 -9.34 -2.01
CA TYR A 238 -7.21 -8.74 -0.70
C TYR A 238 -6.87 -7.27 -0.90
N THR A 239 -7.53 -6.41 -0.15
CA THR A 239 -7.30 -4.96 -0.16
C THR A 239 -7.63 -4.40 1.21
N GLY A 240 -7.04 -3.27 1.58
CA GLY A 240 -7.37 -2.61 2.83
C GLY A 240 -7.40 -1.10 2.70
N ASN A 241 -7.95 -0.47 3.73
CA ASN A 241 -8.03 0.97 3.81
C ASN A 241 -6.78 1.55 4.48
N PHE A 242 -6.22 2.60 3.89
CA PHE A 242 -5.10 3.33 4.47
C PHE A 242 -5.49 4.08 5.75
N GLY A 243 -6.71 4.62 5.82
CA GLY A 243 -7.13 5.52 6.89
C GLY A 243 -7.64 4.85 8.18
N ASP A 244 -8.03 3.58 8.13
CA ASP A 244 -8.56 2.87 9.32
C ASP A 244 -8.15 1.40 9.44
N GLY A 245 -7.33 0.89 8.53
CA GLY A 245 -6.80 -0.47 8.57
C GLY A 245 -7.85 -1.55 8.38
N ARG A 246 -9.07 -1.22 7.95
CA ARG A 246 -10.02 -2.28 7.59
C ARG A 246 -9.48 -3.08 6.44
N PHE A 247 -9.38 -4.39 6.64
CA PHE A 247 -8.88 -5.32 5.65
C PHE A 247 -10.03 -6.12 5.07
N TYR A 248 -10.08 -6.25 3.76
CA TYR A 248 -11.17 -6.84 3.01
C TYR A 248 -10.69 -8.01 2.14
N ILE A 249 -11.60 -8.94 1.91
CA ILE A 249 -11.51 -9.95 0.86
C ILE A 249 -12.67 -9.78 -0.12
N LEU A 250 -12.38 -9.87 -1.41
CA LEU A 250 -13.38 -10.11 -2.46
C LEU A 250 -13.13 -11.52 -2.99
N LYS A 251 -14.03 -12.45 -2.68
CA LYS A 251 -13.89 -13.83 -3.12
C LYS A 251 -14.22 -13.97 -4.59
N ARG A 252 -13.37 -14.69 -5.33
CA ARG A 252 -13.62 -14.97 -6.74
C ARG A 252 -14.72 -16.03 -6.86
N LYS A 253 -15.70 -15.75 -7.71
CA LYS A 253 -16.79 -16.66 -8.06
C LYS A 253 -16.38 -17.58 -9.20
N THR A 254 -17.13 -18.66 -9.37
CA THR A 254 -16.90 -19.66 -10.43
C THR A 254 -17.09 -19.10 -11.84
N ASP A 255 -17.86 -18.04 -12.01
CA ASP A 255 -18.07 -17.33 -13.28
C ASP A 255 -16.96 -16.30 -13.58
N GLY A 256 -15.95 -16.17 -12.71
CA GLY A 256 -14.88 -15.20 -12.84
C GLY A 256 -15.23 -13.78 -12.38
N ASN A 257 -16.42 -13.55 -11.81
CA ASN A 257 -16.77 -12.33 -11.09
C ASN A 257 -16.32 -12.41 -9.62
N PHE A 258 -16.66 -11.38 -8.83
CA PHE A 258 -16.32 -11.30 -7.41
C PHE A 258 -17.57 -11.18 -6.54
N GLU A 259 -17.48 -11.70 -5.32
CA GLU A 259 -18.37 -11.33 -4.22
C GLU A 259 -18.10 -9.88 -3.79
N LYS A 260 -19.08 -9.26 -3.12
CA LYS A 260 -18.87 -7.93 -2.53
C LYS A 260 -17.78 -8.01 -1.45
N PRO A 261 -17.02 -6.92 -1.21
CA PRO A 261 -16.00 -6.89 -0.17
C PRO A 261 -16.55 -7.33 1.19
N SER A 262 -15.88 -8.29 1.81
CA SER A 262 -16.15 -8.76 3.16
C SER A 262 -14.99 -8.42 4.07
N ILE A 263 -15.26 -7.90 5.26
CA ILE A 263 -14.23 -7.51 6.23
C ILE A 263 -13.59 -8.76 6.83
N LEU A 264 -12.26 -8.82 6.79
CA LEU A 264 -11.42 -9.78 7.51
C LEU A 264 -10.93 -9.21 8.85
N ILE A 265 -10.57 -7.92 8.87
CA ILE A 265 -10.02 -7.24 10.05
C ILE A 265 -10.70 -5.86 10.18
N ASP A 266 -11.20 -5.55 11.38
CA ASP A 266 -11.70 -4.23 11.79
C ASP A 266 -11.31 -3.99 13.25
N ASP A 267 -10.00 -3.91 13.50
CA ASP A 267 -9.45 -3.60 14.81
C ASP A 267 -8.25 -2.63 14.66
N PRO A 268 -8.47 -1.32 14.80
CA PRO A 268 -7.44 -0.32 14.60
C PRO A 268 -6.35 -0.37 15.68
N LYS A 269 -6.56 -1.09 16.80
CA LYS A 269 -5.50 -1.25 17.80
C LYS A 269 -4.42 -2.21 17.32
N THR A 270 -4.82 -3.24 16.59
CA THR A 270 -3.91 -4.27 16.07
C THR A 270 -3.49 -4.00 14.65
N PHE A 271 -4.30 -3.30 13.85
CA PHE A 271 -4.03 -2.95 12.46
C PHE A 271 -4.74 -1.64 12.07
N PRO A 272 -4.10 -0.46 12.26
CA PRO A 272 -4.70 0.85 12.02
C PRO A 272 -4.60 1.37 10.58
N CYS A 273 -3.69 0.81 9.78
CA CYS A 273 -3.38 1.32 8.44
C CYS A 273 -3.00 0.18 7.49
N CYS A 274 -3.65 0.13 6.33
CA CYS A 274 -3.26 -0.75 5.23
C CYS A 274 -2.79 0.09 4.04
N ASP A 275 -1.51 -0.01 3.73
CA ASP A 275 -0.94 0.55 2.50
C ASP A 275 -0.82 -0.58 1.45
N GLY A 276 0.29 -0.70 0.74
CA GLY A 276 0.59 -1.78 -0.19
C GLY A 276 0.59 -3.19 0.41
N VAL A 277 0.22 -4.16 -0.43
CA VAL A 277 0.08 -5.57 -0.06
C VAL A 277 0.59 -6.50 -1.17
N CYS A 278 1.19 -7.62 -0.78
CA CYS A 278 1.59 -8.67 -1.72
C CYS A 278 1.31 -10.08 -1.18
N TYR A 279 1.20 -11.03 -2.10
CA TYR A 279 0.99 -12.44 -1.75
C TYR A 279 2.31 -13.19 -1.69
N TYR A 280 2.54 -13.91 -0.59
CA TYR A 280 3.65 -14.82 -0.40
C TYR A 280 3.17 -16.27 -0.44
N GLU A 281 3.24 -16.87 -1.62
CA GLU A 281 2.72 -18.20 -1.92
C GLU A 281 3.30 -19.29 -1.00
N LYS A 282 4.61 -19.26 -0.72
CA LYS A 282 5.30 -20.32 0.02
C LYS A 282 4.74 -20.55 1.43
N LYS A 283 4.25 -19.50 2.09
CA LYS A 283 3.60 -19.59 3.41
C LYS A 283 2.08 -19.38 3.34
N ASN A 284 1.54 -19.11 2.14
CA ASN A 284 0.15 -18.73 1.92
C ASN A 284 -0.27 -17.51 2.76
N TRP A 285 0.57 -16.47 2.72
CA TRP A 285 0.41 -15.24 3.48
C TRP A 285 0.09 -14.05 2.57
N ILE A 286 -0.73 -13.13 3.04
CA ILE A 286 -0.81 -11.77 2.48
C ILE A 286 0.08 -10.88 3.34
N ILE A 287 1.19 -10.39 2.80
CA ILE A 287 2.09 -9.47 3.48
C ILE A 287 1.57 -8.05 3.26
N ILE A 288 1.57 -7.25 4.33
CA ILE A 288 0.88 -5.97 4.40
C ILE A 288 1.83 -4.93 4.98
N ALA A 289 1.90 -3.77 4.33
CA ALA A 289 2.59 -2.62 4.88
C ALA A 289 1.63 -1.75 5.71
N ASP A 290 2.12 -1.35 6.89
CA ASP A 290 1.43 -0.49 7.84
C ASP A 290 2.28 0.77 8.02
N SER A 291 1.98 1.76 7.17
CA SER A 291 2.61 3.07 7.13
C SER A 291 2.46 3.86 8.43
N GLU A 292 1.41 3.63 9.20
CA GLU A 292 1.16 4.37 10.45
C GLU A 292 2.12 3.96 11.56
N ARG A 293 2.52 2.70 11.60
CA ARG A 293 3.34 2.14 12.70
C ARG A 293 4.75 1.77 12.31
N ASN A 294 5.19 2.06 11.08
CA ASN A 294 6.46 1.57 10.54
C ASN A 294 6.57 0.05 10.69
N ALA A 295 5.57 -0.68 10.18
CA ALA A 295 5.46 -2.12 10.37
C ALA A 295 5.19 -2.88 9.07
N ILE A 296 5.66 -4.13 9.05
CA ILE A 296 5.26 -5.14 8.08
C ILE A 296 4.55 -6.27 8.82
N LEU A 297 3.31 -6.51 8.41
CA LEU A 297 2.42 -7.52 8.95
C LEU A 297 2.18 -8.62 7.91
N TYR A 298 1.52 -9.68 8.33
CA TYR A 298 0.97 -10.66 7.40
C TYR A 298 -0.36 -11.23 7.88
N TRP A 299 -1.28 -11.45 6.95
CA TRP A 299 -2.46 -12.28 7.15
C TRP A 299 -2.16 -13.72 6.72
N ASP A 300 -2.13 -14.64 7.68
CA ASP A 300 -2.08 -16.07 7.38
C ASP A 300 -3.46 -16.54 6.93
N ILE A 301 -3.61 -16.82 5.63
CA ILE A 301 -4.89 -17.20 5.03
C ILE A 301 -5.41 -18.52 5.63
N LYS A 302 -4.51 -19.46 5.94
CA LYS A 302 -4.89 -20.79 6.46
C LYS A 302 -5.31 -20.71 7.92
N ALA A 303 -4.57 -19.96 8.73
CA ALA A 303 -4.86 -19.78 10.15
C ALA A 303 -5.93 -18.72 10.42
N ALA A 304 -6.29 -17.91 9.41
CA ALA A 304 -7.15 -16.74 9.54
C ALA A 304 -6.68 -15.81 10.68
N LYS A 305 -5.37 -15.53 10.70
CA LYS A 305 -4.73 -14.77 11.79
C LYS A 305 -3.75 -13.74 11.24
N LEU A 306 -3.77 -12.56 11.85
CA LEU A 306 -2.76 -11.53 11.65
C LEU A 306 -1.50 -11.85 12.46
N GLY A 307 -0.34 -11.77 11.82
CA GLY A 307 0.98 -11.81 12.43
C GLY A 307 1.79 -10.58 12.07
N MET A 308 2.96 -10.43 12.70
CA MET A 308 3.90 -9.35 12.44
C MET A 308 5.25 -9.93 12.01
N LEU A 309 5.86 -9.33 11.00
CA LEU A 309 7.25 -9.58 10.66
C LEU A 309 8.14 -8.64 11.48
N TRP A 310 7.90 -7.34 11.34
CA TRP A 310 8.70 -6.30 11.99
C TRP A 310 7.89 -5.04 12.27
N MET A 311 8.32 -4.28 13.28
CA MET A 311 7.84 -2.92 13.58
C MET A 311 8.96 -2.16 14.30
N ASN A 312 9.14 -0.88 13.98
CA ASN A 312 10.07 0.00 14.68
C ASN A 312 9.44 1.36 15.03
N ASP A 313 10.16 2.14 15.83
CA ASP A 313 9.81 3.54 16.10
C ASP A 313 10.14 4.45 14.90
N ASP A 314 9.88 5.75 15.05
CA ASP A 314 10.26 6.77 14.07
C ASP A 314 11.77 6.69 13.75
N THR A 315 12.12 6.84 12.49
CA THR A 315 13.49 6.69 11.97
C THR A 315 13.70 7.63 10.78
N CYS A 316 14.84 7.52 10.09
CA CYS A 316 15.09 8.16 8.80
C CYS A 316 15.50 7.14 7.72
N GLY A 317 15.30 5.84 7.99
CA GLY A 317 15.56 4.73 7.07
C GLY A 317 17.03 4.47 6.67
N LYS A 318 18.00 5.32 7.07
CA LYS A 318 19.42 5.22 6.63
C LYS A 318 20.12 3.91 7.03
N ASP A 319 19.65 3.27 8.09
CA ASP A 319 20.11 1.95 8.55
C ASP A 319 19.29 0.78 7.96
N GLY A 320 18.24 1.09 7.21
CA GLY A 320 17.32 0.13 6.61
C GLY A 320 16.11 -0.21 7.44
N LEU A 321 15.90 0.44 8.59
CA LEU A 321 14.63 0.36 9.30
C LEU A 321 13.46 0.87 8.44
N LEU A 322 12.24 0.48 8.82
CA LEU A 322 11.04 0.85 8.10
C LEU A 322 10.70 2.31 8.38
N ASP A 323 10.45 3.07 7.32
CA ASP A 323 10.25 4.51 7.39
C ASP A 323 9.03 4.88 6.55
N GLN A 324 7.85 4.72 7.17
CA GLN A 324 6.56 4.75 6.47
C GLN A 324 6.53 3.75 5.28
N PRO A 325 6.59 2.44 5.54
CA PRO A 325 6.64 1.43 4.49
C PRO A 325 5.32 1.43 3.70
N CYS A 326 5.38 1.59 2.38
CA CYS A 326 4.19 1.58 1.53
C CYS A 326 4.06 0.32 0.69
N GLU A 327 5.10 -0.12 -0.04
CA GLU A 327 4.98 -1.27 -0.96
C GLU A 327 5.89 -2.42 -0.54
N PRO A 328 5.32 -3.59 -0.15
CA PRO A 328 6.05 -4.84 -0.01
C PRO A 328 6.01 -5.66 -1.31
N MET A 329 7.15 -6.18 -1.77
CA MET A 329 7.23 -7.11 -2.90
C MET A 329 8.15 -8.29 -2.59
N VAL A 330 7.65 -9.52 -2.80
CA VAL A 330 8.46 -10.74 -2.67
C VAL A 330 9.43 -10.84 -3.85
N TRP A 331 10.72 -10.95 -3.56
CA TRP A 331 11.79 -11.13 -4.53
C TRP A 331 12.66 -12.34 -4.17
N GLY A 332 12.25 -13.52 -4.63
CA GLY A 332 12.91 -14.79 -4.28
C GLY A 332 12.68 -15.15 -2.80
N LYS A 333 13.75 -15.14 -2.00
CA LYS A 333 13.69 -15.40 -0.54
C LYS A 333 13.69 -14.11 0.29
N LYS A 334 13.47 -12.97 -0.37
CA LYS A 334 13.52 -11.65 0.25
C LYS A 334 12.18 -10.96 0.10
N LEU A 335 11.85 -10.11 1.05
CA LEU A 335 10.84 -9.08 0.92
C LEU A 335 11.58 -7.76 0.70
N ILE A 336 11.30 -7.10 -0.41
CA ILE A 336 11.73 -5.73 -0.67
C ILE A 336 10.60 -4.82 -0.20
N VAL A 337 10.94 -3.79 0.56
CA VAL A 337 9.95 -2.87 1.16
C VAL A 337 10.35 -1.45 0.81
N VAL A 338 9.46 -0.72 0.16
CA VAL A 338 9.66 0.70 -0.16
C VAL A 338 9.19 1.55 1.00
N ASN A 339 9.98 2.57 1.35
CA ASN A 339 9.69 3.55 2.38
C ASN A 339 9.27 4.86 1.71
N PHE A 340 7.99 5.23 1.87
CA PHE A 340 7.38 6.37 1.16
C PHE A 340 7.82 7.70 1.76
N ASP A 341 7.94 7.77 3.08
CA ASP A 341 8.42 8.93 3.85
C ASP A 341 7.87 10.29 3.39
N MET A 342 6.55 10.39 3.36
CA MET A 342 5.79 11.62 3.13
C MET A 342 4.88 11.88 4.32
N THR A 343 5.07 13.01 4.98
CA THR A 343 4.33 13.38 6.19
C THR A 343 2.84 13.47 5.92
N PHE A 344 2.04 12.70 6.66
CA PHE A 344 0.60 12.85 6.77
C PHE A 344 0.19 13.09 8.24
N PRO A 345 -0.92 13.81 8.50
CA PRO A 345 -1.37 14.06 9.87
C PRO A 345 -1.59 12.77 10.68
N GLY A 346 -0.95 12.71 11.85
CA GLY A 346 -1.13 11.63 12.82
C GLY A 346 -0.38 10.33 12.52
N LEU A 347 0.48 10.30 11.48
CA LEU A 347 1.45 9.21 11.34
C LEU A 347 2.57 9.32 12.37
N ARG A 348 3.30 8.21 12.55
CA ARG A 348 4.47 8.13 13.42
C ARG A 348 5.60 9.04 12.94
N ASN A 349 5.87 9.04 11.65
CA ASN A 349 6.85 9.92 11.02
C ASN A 349 6.28 11.35 10.92
N SER A 350 7.03 12.32 11.43
CA SER A 350 6.55 13.70 11.63
C SER A 350 7.16 14.74 10.68
N LYS A 351 8.06 14.31 9.80
CA LYS A 351 8.76 15.13 8.79
C LYS A 351 9.10 14.24 7.60
N ASN A 352 9.46 14.86 6.47
CA ASN A 352 10.07 14.15 5.36
C ASN A 352 11.57 14.14 5.58
N ASP A 353 12.20 12.98 5.57
CA ASP A 353 13.64 12.82 5.69
C ASP A 353 14.34 12.93 4.32
N GLU A 354 15.65 13.20 4.36
CA GLU A 354 16.47 13.31 3.15
C GLU A 354 16.79 11.93 2.53
N ALA A 355 16.54 10.86 3.27
CA ALA A 355 16.94 9.51 2.87
C ALA A 355 15.76 8.79 2.21
N HIS A 356 15.82 8.67 0.89
CA HIS A 356 14.82 7.91 0.13
C HIS A 356 15.26 6.47 0.01
N THR A 357 14.57 5.55 0.69
CA THR A 357 15.11 4.21 0.96
C THR A 357 14.19 3.08 0.53
N ILE A 358 14.84 1.94 0.28
CA ILE A 358 14.21 0.64 0.18
C ILE A 358 14.90 -0.25 1.22
N SER A 359 14.10 -0.96 1.99
CA SER A 359 14.52 -1.96 2.97
C SER A 359 14.40 -3.38 2.39
N VAL A 360 15.11 -4.32 3.00
CA VAL A 360 15.03 -5.75 2.68
C VAL A 360 14.92 -6.59 3.94
N ILE A 361 14.01 -7.56 3.92
CA ILE A 361 13.80 -8.57 4.97
C ILE A 361 14.00 -9.97 4.37
N ASP A 362 14.65 -10.88 5.10
CA ASP A 362 14.84 -12.28 4.69
C ASP A 362 13.60 -13.13 5.11
N LEU A 363 12.94 -13.88 4.19
CA LEU A 363 11.61 -14.51 4.37
C LEU A 363 11.56 -16.02 4.69
#